data_AF-A0A9D2DNZ0-F1
#
_entry.id   AF-A0A9D2DNZ0-F1
#
_cell.length_a   1.000
_cell.length_b   1.000
_cell.length_c   1.000
_cell.angle_alpha   90.00
_cell.angle_beta   90.00
_cell.angle_gamma   90.00
#
_symmetry.space_group_name_H-M   'P 1'
#
loop_
_entity.id
_entity.type
_entity.pdbx_description
1 polymer ?
#
loop_
_entity_poly.entity_id
_entity_poly.type
_entity_poly.pdbx_seq_one_letter_code
_entity_poly.pdbx_strand_id
1 'polypeptide(L)'
;MKQWLKPLLSLLAVTAVSAALLFGMDAVTRRVIEQQELRAVQDAFSGVISGDTWQAADTAGESDITVAYRVLDADGVLLGYAVTVAVKGYGGEMQVHAAISADATRFLGLRVGGNQETQGYGSRVTEEAFYSQFDSLAAPASLDGYTGIEDGTQGGASSAPEAWKDGSYRAEQEDYVDGYRAFVEITVQGGRITAVNWDAQKEGSDRTKKQESQAGEYVMTQDGLLWHEQAAVMQDALIDTQDPAALVYDADTGKTDAYTGVSVSVSEFVRLAAEALREASPQGQEGGTEGGVENAASGSGEVDGVTGATVSSKAVVRAANRAYVFAAALARENQ
;
A
#
# COMPACT_ATOMS: atom_id res chain seq x y z
N MET A 1 -60.95 43.66 7.14
CA MET A 1 -60.23 42.36 7.20
C MET A 1 -61.04 41.41 8.09
N LYS A 2 -61.47 40.24 7.58
CA LYS A 2 -62.27 39.26 8.35
C LYS A 2 -61.54 38.94 9.67
N GLN A 3 -62.25 38.94 10.81
CA GLN A 3 -61.63 38.89 12.14
C GLN A 3 -60.76 37.64 12.39
N TRP A 4 -60.98 36.55 11.65
CA TRP A 4 -60.15 35.33 11.70
C TRP A 4 -58.83 35.43 10.91
N LEU A 5 -58.66 36.43 10.05
CA LEU A 5 -57.46 36.60 9.23
C LEU A 5 -56.26 37.10 10.06
N LYS A 6 -56.52 37.88 11.11
CA LYS A 6 -55.50 38.43 12.02
C LYS A 6 -54.74 37.34 12.79
N PRO A 7 -55.38 36.37 13.48
CA PRO A 7 -54.66 35.30 14.17
C PRO A 7 -53.94 34.37 13.17
N LEU A 8 -54.51 34.13 11.98
CA LEU A 8 -53.84 33.34 10.94
C LEU A 8 -52.55 34.00 10.43
N LEU A 9 -52.59 35.30 10.12
CA LEU A 9 -51.41 36.06 9.69
C LEU A 9 -50.36 36.15 10.82
N SER A 10 -50.80 36.30 12.07
CA SER A 10 -49.91 36.29 13.23
C SER A 10 -49.21 34.94 13.40
N LEU A 11 -49.94 33.83 13.24
CA LEU A 11 -49.36 32.49 13.32
C LEU A 11 -48.37 32.26 12.19
N LEU A 12 -48.73 32.61 10.95
CA LEU A 12 -47.86 32.47 9.79
C LEU A 12 -46.57 33.30 9.94
N ALA A 13 -46.68 34.54 10.43
CA ALA A 13 -45.52 35.39 10.72
C ALA A 13 -44.61 34.77 11.78
N VAL A 14 -45.17 34.27 12.88
CA VAL A 14 -44.38 33.61 13.94
C VAL A 14 -43.70 32.35 13.39
N THR A 15 -44.41 31.50 12.64
CA THR A 15 -43.81 30.31 12.04
C THR A 15 -42.68 30.64 11.06
N ALA A 16 -42.84 31.69 10.25
CA ALA A 16 -41.81 32.13 9.30
C ALA A 16 -40.56 32.65 10.02
N VAL A 17 -40.74 33.45 11.09
CA VAL A 17 -39.63 33.95 11.91
C VAL A 17 -38.92 32.81 12.63
N SER A 18 -39.66 31.86 13.21
CA SER A 18 -39.06 30.69 13.87
C SER A 18 -38.28 29.82 12.89
N ALA A 19 -38.79 29.57 11.67
CA ALA A 19 -38.07 28.83 10.64
C ALA A 19 -36.82 29.58 10.15
N ALA A 20 -36.89 30.89 9.97
CA ALA A 20 -35.75 31.72 9.57
C ALA A 20 -34.66 31.73 10.65
N LEU A 21 -35.03 31.82 11.92
CA LEU A 21 -34.09 31.73 13.05
C LEU A 21 -33.44 30.36 13.14
N LEU A 22 -34.23 29.28 12.96
CA LEU A 22 -33.69 27.91 12.95
C LEU A 22 -32.70 27.71 11.80
N PHE A 23 -33.08 28.09 10.57
CA PHE A 23 -32.22 27.96 9.39
C PHE A 23 -30.98 28.85 9.47
N GLY A 24 -31.13 30.07 9.99
CA GLY A 24 -30.02 30.98 10.22
C GLY A 24 -29.05 30.45 11.28
N MET A 25 -29.57 29.93 12.40
CA MET A 25 -28.74 29.30 13.44
C MET A 25 -28.02 28.08 12.89
N ASP A 26 -28.72 27.22 12.15
CA ASP A 26 -28.14 26.04 11.51
C ASP A 26 -27.02 26.42 10.53
N ALA A 27 -27.24 27.42 9.65
CA ALA A 27 -26.21 27.90 8.73
C ALA A 27 -24.95 28.46 9.44
N VAL A 28 -25.13 29.17 10.57
CA VAL A 28 -24.01 29.66 11.38
C VAL A 28 -23.30 28.51 12.09
N THR A 29 -24.04 27.59 12.69
CA THR A 29 -23.48 26.42 13.39
C THR A 29 -22.70 25.52 12.43
N ARG A 30 -23.23 25.23 11.23
CA ARG A 30 -22.52 24.48 10.19
C ARG A 30 -21.20 25.13 9.80
N ARG A 31 -21.20 26.44 9.55
CA ARG A 31 -19.96 27.17 9.26
C ARG A 31 -18.93 27.07 10.39
N VAL A 32 -19.38 27.13 11.65
CA VAL A 32 -18.45 27.01 12.79
C VAL A 32 -17.87 25.60 12.87
N ILE A 33 -18.67 24.56 12.63
CA ILE A 33 -18.22 23.17 12.61
C ILE A 33 -17.20 22.95 11.49
N GLU A 34 -17.52 23.35 10.25
CA GLU A 34 -16.62 23.21 9.10
C GLU A 34 -15.27 23.92 9.33
N GLN A 35 -15.29 25.11 9.96
CA GLN A 35 -14.07 25.84 10.29
C GLN A 35 -13.24 25.15 11.39
N GLN A 36 -13.90 24.53 12.38
CA GLN A 36 -13.21 23.78 13.43
C GLN A 36 -12.62 22.48 12.89
N GLU A 37 -13.37 21.77 12.03
CA GLU A 37 -12.91 20.56 11.37
C GLU A 37 -11.72 20.84 10.44
N LEU A 38 -11.79 21.89 9.62
CA LEU A 38 -10.67 22.28 8.76
C LEU A 38 -9.42 22.64 9.57
N ARG A 39 -9.56 23.35 10.69
CA ARG A 39 -8.43 23.63 11.58
C ARG A 39 -7.83 22.36 12.16
N ALA A 40 -8.66 21.43 12.64
CA ALA A 40 -8.17 20.16 13.17
C ALA A 40 -7.41 19.34 12.11
N VAL A 41 -7.89 19.37 10.86
CA VAL A 41 -7.18 18.76 9.71
C VAL A 41 -5.85 19.48 9.47
N GLN A 42 -5.84 20.80 9.36
CA GLN A 42 -4.61 21.57 9.16
C GLN A 42 -3.58 21.31 10.26
N ASP A 43 -4.03 21.20 11.52
CA ASP A 43 -3.18 20.85 12.65
C ASP A 43 -2.61 19.43 12.53
N ALA A 44 -3.43 18.46 12.11
CA ALA A 44 -3.01 17.06 11.89
C ALA A 44 -1.97 16.91 10.76
N PHE A 45 -2.02 17.79 9.75
CA PHE A 45 -1.06 17.83 8.64
C PHE A 45 0.08 18.84 8.84
N SER A 46 0.14 19.49 10.01
CA SER A 46 1.19 20.47 10.30
C SER A 46 2.58 19.83 10.22
N GLY A 47 3.49 20.51 9.52
CA GLY A 47 4.84 19.99 9.26
C GLY A 47 4.93 18.91 8.19
N VAL A 48 3.81 18.50 7.57
CA VAL A 48 3.79 17.54 6.45
C VAL A 48 3.44 18.23 5.13
N ILE A 49 2.31 18.95 5.10
CA ILE A 49 1.89 19.74 3.94
C ILE A 49 1.22 21.03 4.42
N SER A 50 1.50 22.13 3.73
CA SER A 50 0.89 23.43 3.98
C SER A 50 0.46 24.06 2.66
N GLY A 51 -0.64 24.80 2.67
CA GLY A 51 -1.15 25.53 1.53
C GLY A 51 -2.20 26.54 1.96
N ASP A 52 -2.42 27.54 1.10
CA ASP A 52 -3.33 28.65 1.34
C ASP A 52 -4.80 28.24 1.20
N THR A 53 -5.08 27.29 0.29
CA THR A 53 -6.45 26.81 0.02
C THR A 53 -6.55 25.31 0.19
N TRP A 54 -7.54 24.87 0.96
CA TRP A 54 -7.86 23.45 1.18
C TRP A 54 -9.25 23.19 0.61
N GLN A 55 -9.31 22.48 -0.51
CA GLN A 55 -10.56 22.12 -1.18
C GLN A 55 -10.94 20.69 -0.82
N ALA A 56 -12.07 20.49 -0.15
CA ALA A 56 -12.54 19.16 0.22
C ALA A 56 -12.76 18.31 -1.04
N ALA A 57 -12.27 17.07 -1.02
CA ALA A 57 -12.56 16.07 -2.03
C ALA A 57 -13.78 15.24 -1.61
N ASP A 58 -14.51 14.70 -2.60
CA ASP A 58 -15.65 13.83 -2.33
C ASP A 58 -15.15 12.46 -1.85
N THR A 59 -15.56 12.07 -0.63
CA THR A 59 -15.25 10.76 -0.03
C THR A 59 -16.48 9.86 -0.01
N ALA A 60 -17.56 10.22 -0.71
CA ALA A 60 -18.76 9.40 -0.77
C ALA A 60 -18.46 8.01 -1.34
N GLY A 61 -18.87 6.98 -0.61
CA GLY A 61 -18.60 5.58 -0.96
C GLY A 61 -17.35 5.00 -0.31
N GLU A 62 -16.50 5.83 0.29
CA GLU A 62 -15.29 5.40 0.99
C GLU A 62 -15.59 5.20 2.48
N SER A 63 -15.63 3.95 2.93
CA SER A 63 -15.95 3.63 4.33
C SER A 63 -14.80 3.89 5.31
N ASP A 64 -13.58 3.94 4.80
CA ASP A 64 -12.33 4.03 5.55
C ASP A 64 -11.65 5.40 5.45
N ILE A 65 -12.05 6.25 4.49
CA ILE A 65 -11.52 7.61 4.35
C ILE A 65 -12.42 8.58 5.10
N THR A 66 -11.89 9.19 6.17
CA THR A 66 -12.67 10.10 7.00
C THR A 66 -12.77 11.49 6.39
N VAL A 67 -11.66 12.01 5.87
CA VAL A 67 -11.59 13.30 5.18
C VAL A 67 -10.47 13.29 4.14
N ALA A 68 -10.67 14.05 3.05
CA ALA A 68 -9.64 14.27 2.05
C ALA A 68 -9.72 15.68 1.48
N TYR A 69 -8.56 16.27 1.18
CA TYR A 69 -8.43 17.61 0.65
C TYR A 69 -7.39 17.68 -0.46
N ARG A 70 -7.67 18.54 -1.45
CA ARG A 70 -6.66 19.09 -2.36
C ARG A 70 -6.08 20.34 -1.70
N VAL A 71 -4.76 20.41 -1.61
CA VAL A 71 -4.04 21.52 -0.98
C VAL A 71 -3.39 22.36 -2.07
N LEU A 72 -3.70 23.64 -2.12
CA LEU A 72 -3.23 24.57 -3.15
C LEU A 72 -2.52 25.77 -2.51
N ASP A 73 -1.58 26.36 -3.24
CA ASP A 73 -0.98 27.65 -2.88
C ASP A 73 -1.89 28.85 -3.20
N ALA A 74 -1.42 30.05 -2.88
CA ALA A 74 -2.09 31.31 -3.14
C ALA A 74 -2.39 31.57 -4.62
N ASP A 75 -1.61 30.99 -5.53
CA ASP A 75 -1.75 31.13 -6.98
C ASP A 75 -2.72 30.07 -7.57
N GLY A 76 -3.19 29.14 -6.73
CA GLY A 76 -4.09 28.05 -7.13
C GLY A 76 -3.36 26.86 -7.75
N VAL A 77 -2.05 26.72 -7.54
CA VAL A 77 -1.28 25.55 -7.95
C VAL A 77 -1.51 24.43 -6.94
N LEU A 78 -1.80 23.22 -7.43
CA LEU A 78 -1.94 22.03 -6.60
C LEU A 78 -0.58 21.64 -6.01
N LEU A 79 -0.47 21.65 -4.68
CA LEU A 79 0.71 21.23 -3.93
C LEU A 79 0.68 19.74 -3.60
N GLY A 80 -0.52 19.19 -3.38
CA GLY A 80 -0.72 17.78 -3.06
C GLY A 80 -2.12 17.48 -2.53
N TYR A 81 -2.25 16.26 -2.02
CA TYR A 81 -3.46 15.75 -1.41
C TYR A 81 -3.21 15.44 0.06
N ALA A 82 -4.15 15.80 0.93
CA ALA A 82 -4.12 15.47 2.35
C ALA A 82 -5.29 14.54 2.65
N VAL A 83 -5.00 13.29 3.02
CA VAL A 83 -6.01 12.24 3.18
C VAL A 83 -5.88 11.61 4.56
N THR A 84 -7.00 11.51 5.28
CA THR A 84 -7.08 10.80 6.56
C THR A 84 -7.82 9.49 6.38
N VAL A 85 -7.17 8.39 6.79
CA VAL A 85 -7.69 7.03 6.69
C VAL A 85 -7.84 6.45 8.10
N ALA A 86 -9.02 5.92 8.40
CA ALA A 86 -9.26 5.10 9.57
C ALA A 86 -8.90 3.64 9.26
N VAL A 87 -8.02 3.06 10.06
CA VAL A 87 -7.52 1.71 9.84
C VAL A 87 -7.49 0.93 11.15
N LYS A 88 -7.74 -0.38 11.08
CA LYS A 88 -7.62 -1.27 12.23
C LYS A 88 -6.18 -1.75 12.42
N GLY A 89 -5.57 -1.37 13.54
CA GLY A 89 -4.33 -1.93 14.07
C GLY A 89 -4.57 -3.10 15.04
N TYR A 90 -3.58 -3.39 15.89
CA TYR A 90 -3.66 -4.49 16.85
C TYR A 90 -4.57 -4.15 18.04
N GLY A 91 -4.43 -2.96 18.61
CA GLY A 91 -5.18 -2.48 19.78
C GLY A 91 -6.53 -1.87 19.44
N GLY A 92 -6.81 -1.61 18.16
CA GLY A 92 -8.09 -1.05 17.71
C GLY A 92 -7.94 -0.19 16.47
N GLU A 93 -8.94 0.65 16.23
CA GLU A 93 -8.89 1.65 15.16
C GLU A 93 -7.87 2.74 15.46
N MET A 94 -7.18 3.20 14.42
CA MET A 94 -6.27 4.34 14.43
C MET A 94 -6.49 5.21 13.19
N GLN A 95 -6.19 6.49 13.31
CA GLN A 95 -6.23 7.42 12.19
C GLN A 95 -4.84 7.68 11.65
N VAL A 96 -4.70 7.62 10.33
CA VAL A 96 -3.45 7.89 9.62
C VAL A 96 -3.69 9.06 8.68
N HIS A 97 -2.92 10.12 8.85
CA HIS A 97 -2.96 11.34 8.05
C HIS A 97 -1.77 11.29 7.07
N ALA A 98 -2.04 11.04 5.79
CA ALA A 98 -1.03 10.92 4.76
C ALA A 98 -1.13 12.07 3.75
N ALA A 99 0.00 12.72 3.48
CA ALA A 99 0.09 13.72 2.42
C ALA A 99 0.75 13.10 1.19
N ILE A 100 0.17 13.34 0.01
CA ILE A 100 0.59 12.76 -1.26
C ILE A 100 0.91 13.90 -2.22
N SER A 101 1.94 13.73 -3.05
CA SER A 101 2.35 14.73 -4.05
C SER A 101 1.23 15.03 -5.06
N ALA A 102 1.30 16.21 -5.69
CA ALA A 102 0.30 16.66 -6.66
C ALA A 102 0.12 15.73 -7.88
N ASP A 103 1.18 15.03 -8.27
CA ASP A 103 1.20 14.02 -9.34
C ASP A 103 0.85 12.59 -8.84
N ALA A 104 0.59 12.45 -7.54
CA ALA A 104 0.29 11.17 -6.88
C ALA A 104 1.36 10.09 -7.12
N THR A 105 2.65 10.44 -7.05
CA THR A 105 3.77 9.51 -7.23
C THR A 105 4.53 9.19 -5.94
N ARG A 106 4.37 10.01 -4.90
CA ARG A 106 5.09 9.86 -3.63
C ARG A 106 4.32 10.41 -2.43
N PHE A 107 4.67 9.91 -1.25
CA PHE A 107 4.30 10.49 0.02
C PHE A 107 5.14 11.75 0.25
N LEU A 108 4.50 12.83 0.68
CA LEU A 108 5.19 14.02 1.20
C LEU A 108 5.53 13.83 2.68
N GLY A 109 4.74 13.02 3.37
CA GLY A 109 4.96 12.55 4.73
C GLY A 109 3.67 12.02 5.34
N LEU A 110 3.74 11.56 6.59
CA LEU A 110 2.63 10.93 7.29
C LEU A 110 2.64 11.25 8.79
N ARG A 111 1.47 11.28 9.41
CA ARG A 111 1.31 11.27 10.87
C ARG A 111 0.26 10.24 11.28
N VAL A 112 0.53 9.54 12.38
CA VAL A 112 -0.46 8.67 13.02
C VAL A 112 -1.11 9.43 14.16
N GLY A 113 -2.42 9.58 14.08
CA GLY A 113 -3.26 10.24 15.09
C GLY A 113 -3.63 9.32 16.24
N GLY A 114 -4.81 9.57 16.82
CA GLY A 114 -5.33 8.81 17.95
C GLY A 114 -5.34 7.30 17.68
N ASN A 115 -4.85 6.51 18.64
CA ASN A 115 -4.79 5.06 18.57
C ASN A 115 -4.98 4.43 19.96
N GLN A 116 -5.23 3.12 19.98
CA GLN A 116 -5.40 2.32 21.20
C GLN A 116 -4.33 1.22 21.30
N GLU A 117 -3.18 1.43 20.67
CA GLU A 117 -2.09 0.47 20.65
C GLU A 117 -1.39 0.38 22.01
N THR A 118 -0.78 -0.77 22.29
CA THR A 118 -0.02 -0.96 23.53
C THR A 118 1.15 0.04 23.61
N GLN A 119 1.27 0.73 24.75
CA GLN A 119 2.35 1.69 25.00
C GLN A 119 3.73 1.03 24.89
N GLY A 120 4.64 1.63 24.13
CA GLY A 120 6.01 1.13 23.94
C GLY A 120 6.14 -0.03 22.93
N TYR A 121 5.03 -0.46 22.32
CA TYR A 121 5.00 -1.44 21.22
C TYR A 121 4.32 -0.82 20.00
N GLY A 122 3.06 -1.16 19.73
CA GLY A 122 2.32 -0.66 18.56
C GLY A 122 2.16 0.85 18.51
N SER A 123 2.11 1.53 19.66
CA SER A 123 2.04 3.00 19.72
C SER A 123 3.28 3.68 19.14
N ARG A 124 4.41 2.99 18.99
CA ARG A 124 5.63 3.57 18.41
C ARG A 124 5.48 3.97 16.95
N VAL A 125 4.41 3.56 16.27
CA VAL A 125 4.09 4.10 14.94
C VAL A 125 3.77 5.60 14.96
N THR A 126 3.48 6.19 16.13
CA THR A 126 3.34 7.64 16.30
C THR A 126 4.67 8.36 16.54
N GLU A 127 5.77 7.63 16.67
CA GLU A 127 7.10 8.21 16.91
C GLU A 127 7.74 8.67 15.59
N GLU A 128 8.51 9.75 15.66
CA GLU A 128 9.20 10.33 14.51
C GLU A 128 10.11 9.33 13.79
N ALA A 129 10.77 8.46 14.55
CA ALA A 129 11.60 7.39 14.02
C ALA A 129 10.84 6.46 13.06
N PHE A 130 9.53 6.30 13.22
CA PHE A 130 8.72 5.50 12.33
C PHE A 130 8.13 6.33 11.19
N TYR A 131 7.44 7.43 11.51
CA TYR A 131 6.66 8.15 10.48
C TYR A 131 7.52 8.95 9.49
N SER A 132 8.74 9.36 9.87
CA SER A 132 9.64 10.12 8.99
C SER A 132 10.15 9.28 7.80
N GLN A 133 10.03 7.95 7.87
CA GLN A 133 10.33 7.05 6.75
C GLN A 133 9.43 7.31 5.53
N PHE A 134 8.26 7.93 5.73
CA PHE A 134 7.34 8.29 4.66
C PHE A 134 7.62 9.68 4.06
N ASP A 135 8.57 10.43 4.59
CA ASP A 135 8.89 11.77 4.09
C ASP A 135 9.58 11.67 2.72
N SER A 136 8.93 12.22 1.69
CA SER A 136 9.38 12.10 0.29
C SER A 136 9.52 10.66 -0.24
N LEU A 137 8.90 9.68 0.41
CA LEU A 137 8.97 8.27 0.05
C LEU A 137 8.17 7.99 -1.23
N ALA A 138 8.74 7.24 -2.17
CA ALA A 138 8.01 6.80 -3.36
C ALA A 138 6.77 5.97 -2.98
N ALA A 139 5.65 6.21 -3.66
CA ALA A 139 4.43 5.43 -3.46
C ALA A 139 4.30 4.35 -4.54
N PRO A 140 3.77 3.15 -4.22
CA PRO A 140 3.28 2.73 -2.91
C PRO A 140 4.41 2.40 -1.92
N ALA A 141 4.10 2.49 -0.62
CA ALA A 141 4.98 2.05 0.45
C ALA A 141 4.93 0.52 0.61
N SER A 142 6.00 -0.08 1.09
CA SER A 142 6.14 -1.51 1.34
C SER A 142 6.79 -1.74 2.70
N LEU A 143 6.35 -2.77 3.41
CA LEU A 143 6.99 -3.26 4.64
C LEU A 143 7.19 -4.76 4.50
N ASP A 144 8.43 -5.19 4.30
CA ASP A 144 8.78 -6.58 4.03
C ASP A 144 7.95 -7.16 2.87
N GLY A 145 7.72 -6.34 1.82
CA GLY A 145 6.88 -6.68 0.66
C GLY A 145 5.37 -6.50 0.86
N TYR A 146 4.90 -6.16 2.07
CA TYR A 146 3.49 -5.88 2.33
C TYR A 146 3.12 -4.44 1.96
N THR A 147 2.18 -4.27 1.02
CA THR A 147 1.61 -2.96 0.68
C THR A 147 0.20 -2.75 1.26
N GLY A 148 -0.53 -3.82 1.54
CA GLY A 148 -1.91 -3.74 2.03
C GLY A 148 -2.93 -3.21 1.01
N ILE A 149 -2.56 -3.08 -0.26
CA ILE A 149 -3.50 -2.78 -1.34
C ILE A 149 -4.23 -4.10 -1.68
N GLU A 150 -5.51 -4.18 -1.34
CA GLU A 150 -6.35 -5.35 -1.63
C GLU A 150 -7.02 -5.15 -3.00
N ASP A 151 -6.67 -5.99 -3.98
CA ASP A 151 -7.19 -5.90 -5.34
C ASP A 151 -8.65 -6.36 -5.39
N GLY A 152 -9.60 -5.43 -5.50
CA GLY A 152 -11.01 -5.76 -5.38
C GLY A 152 -12.02 -4.68 -5.77
N THR A 153 -12.00 -4.19 -7.01
CA THR A 153 -13.22 -3.97 -7.85
C THR A 153 -12.88 -3.42 -9.24
N GLN A 154 -13.58 -3.93 -10.25
CA GLN A 154 -13.42 -3.64 -11.67
C GLN A 154 -13.70 -2.17 -12.04
N GLY A 155 -12.83 -1.58 -12.88
CA GLY A 155 -13.21 -0.45 -13.72
C GLY A 155 -12.09 0.53 -14.07
N GLY A 156 -11.30 0.21 -15.10
CA GLY A 156 -10.67 1.24 -15.94
C GLY A 156 -9.19 1.53 -15.70
N ALA A 157 -8.40 1.18 -16.73
CA ALA A 157 -6.98 1.51 -16.94
C ALA A 157 -5.99 0.82 -15.98
N SER A 158 -5.72 -0.46 -16.28
CA SER A 158 -4.36 -1.00 -16.14
C SER A 158 -3.43 -0.11 -16.97
N SER A 159 -2.76 0.83 -16.31
CA SER A 159 -1.48 1.31 -16.83
C SER A 159 -0.52 0.14 -16.64
N ALA A 160 -0.26 -0.60 -17.71
CA ALA A 160 0.84 -1.55 -17.73
C ALA A 160 2.09 -0.84 -17.16
N PRO A 161 2.81 -1.44 -16.19
CA PRO A 161 4.09 -0.89 -15.75
C PRO A 161 5.00 -0.81 -16.98
N GLU A 162 5.90 0.18 -17.02
CA GLU A 162 6.90 0.27 -18.07
C GLU A 162 7.52 -1.10 -18.31
N ALA A 163 7.35 -1.61 -19.53
CA ALA A 163 7.67 -2.97 -19.93
C ALA A 163 9.05 -3.41 -19.40
N TRP A 164 9.09 -4.55 -18.71
CA TRP A 164 10.34 -5.21 -18.31
C TRP A 164 11.27 -5.32 -19.54
N LYS A 165 12.57 -5.12 -19.36
CA LYS A 165 13.51 -5.37 -20.46
C LYS A 165 13.41 -6.84 -20.86
N ASP A 166 13.27 -7.08 -22.16
CA ASP A 166 13.29 -8.44 -22.70
C ASP A 166 14.66 -9.08 -22.40
N GLY A 167 14.65 -10.32 -21.94
CA GLY A 167 15.86 -10.99 -21.48
C GLY A 167 15.59 -12.26 -20.68
N SER A 168 16.65 -12.93 -20.29
CA SER A 168 16.62 -14.05 -19.35
C SER A 168 17.41 -13.65 -18.11
N TYR A 169 16.75 -13.72 -16.96
CA TYR A 169 17.25 -13.26 -15.68
C TYR A 169 17.30 -14.42 -14.70
N ARG A 170 18.32 -14.47 -13.85
CA ARG A 170 18.52 -15.58 -12.92
C ARG A 170 18.94 -15.06 -11.56
N ALA A 171 18.29 -15.56 -10.53
CA ALA A 171 18.71 -15.41 -9.14
C ALA A 171 18.91 -16.78 -8.50
N GLU A 172 19.88 -16.92 -7.61
CA GLU A 172 20.11 -18.14 -6.86
C GLU A 172 20.52 -17.85 -5.41
N GLN A 173 20.24 -18.78 -4.52
CA GLN A 173 20.73 -18.73 -3.13
C GLN A 173 22.26 -18.82 -3.10
N GLU A 174 22.88 -18.14 -2.14
CA GLU A 174 24.33 -18.22 -1.95
C GLU A 174 24.74 -19.59 -1.40
N ASP A 175 24.05 -20.05 -0.35
CA ASP A 175 24.35 -21.26 0.39
C ASP A 175 23.39 -22.42 0.07
N TYR A 176 23.86 -23.64 0.31
CA TYR A 176 23.02 -24.82 0.33
C TYR A 176 22.23 -24.88 1.64
N VAL A 177 20.90 -24.90 1.55
CA VAL A 177 19.98 -25.12 2.67
C VAL A 177 19.37 -26.50 2.50
N ASP A 178 19.49 -27.35 3.52
CA ASP A 178 19.05 -28.76 3.47
C ASP A 178 19.59 -29.56 2.28
N GLY A 179 20.83 -29.25 1.85
CA GLY A 179 21.51 -29.89 0.73
C GLY A 179 21.05 -29.41 -0.65
N TYR A 180 20.25 -28.34 -0.72
CA TYR A 180 19.78 -27.73 -1.96
C TYR A 180 20.08 -26.24 -2.01
N ARG A 181 20.43 -25.74 -3.20
CA ARG A 181 20.62 -24.32 -3.47
C ARG A 181 19.63 -23.88 -4.53
N ALA A 182 18.59 -23.18 -4.11
CA ALA A 182 17.50 -22.81 -4.99
C ALA A 182 17.87 -21.70 -5.97
N PHE A 183 17.23 -21.72 -7.12
CA PHE A 183 17.34 -20.69 -8.13
C PHE A 183 16.02 -20.47 -8.84
N VAL A 184 15.84 -19.24 -9.34
CA VAL A 184 14.72 -18.85 -10.19
C VAL A 184 15.28 -18.22 -11.46
N GLU A 185 14.86 -18.74 -12.61
CA GLU A 185 15.13 -18.13 -13.91
C GLU A 185 13.83 -17.58 -14.49
N ILE A 186 13.85 -16.35 -15.00
CA ILE A 186 12.70 -15.67 -15.57
C ILE A 186 13.04 -15.20 -16.97
N THR A 187 12.17 -15.50 -17.93
CA THR A 187 12.27 -14.98 -19.30
C THR A 187 11.22 -13.90 -19.52
N VAL A 188 11.66 -12.74 -19.97
CA VAL A 188 10.82 -11.62 -20.37
C VAL A 188 10.83 -11.49 -21.89
N GLN A 189 9.66 -11.42 -22.50
CA GLN A 189 9.47 -11.12 -23.92
C GLN A 189 8.29 -10.15 -24.11
N GLY A 190 8.48 -9.13 -24.95
CA GLY A 190 7.48 -8.10 -25.16
C GLY A 190 7.09 -7.35 -23.87
N GLY A 191 8.03 -7.18 -22.93
CA GLY A 191 7.76 -6.49 -21.67
C GLY A 191 7.05 -7.31 -20.60
N ARG A 192 6.89 -8.61 -20.82
CA ARG A 192 6.11 -9.52 -19.96
C ARG A 192 6.89 -10.77 -19.62
N ILE A 193 6.68 -11.30 -18.42
CA ILE A 193 7.18 -12.60 -18.01
C ILE A 193 6.48 -13.67 -18.86
N THR A 194 7.24 -14.42 -19.65
CA THR A 194 6.72 -15.49 -20.53
C THR A 194 7.15 -16.89 -20.10
N ALA A 195 8.18 -17.00 -19.25
CA ALA A 195 8.58 -18.26 -18.66
C ALA A 195 9.23 -18.03 -17.29
N VAL A 196 8.98 -18.95 -16.36
CA VAL A 196 9.61 -18.98 -15.04
C VAL A 196 10.08 -20.41 -14.79
N ASN A 197 11.30 -20.57 -14.29
CA ASN A 197 11.85 -21.86 -13.86
C ASN A 197 12.32 -21.74 -12.41
N TRP A 198 11.55 -22.29 -11.48
CA TRP A 198 11.97 -22.47 -10.09
C TRP A 198 12.48 -23.89 -9.88
N ASP A 199 13.73 -24.02 -9.43
CA ASP A 199 14.41 -25.29 -9.17
C ASP A 199 15.48 -25.11 -8.08
N ALA A 200 16.16 -26.18 -7.67
CA ALA A 200 17.29 -26.11 -6.77
C ALA A 200 18.39 -27.12 -7.13
N GLN A 201 19.65 -26.66 -7.13
CA GLN A 201 20.81 -27.52 -7.34
C GLN A 201 21.06 -28.37 -6.09
N LYS A 202 21.32 -29.68 -6.25
CA LYS A 202 21.69 -30.54 -5.12
C LYS A 202 23.19 -30.48 -4.84
N GLU A 203 23.54 -30.41 -3.57
CA GLU A 203 24.93 -30.41 -3.11
C GLU A 203 25.65 -31.70 -3.54
N GLY A 204 26.80 -31.55 -4.22
CA GLY A 204 27.62 -32.68 -4.64
C GLY A 204 27.03 -33.58 -5.74
N SER A 205 25.99 -33.14 -6.45
CA SER A 205 25.33 -33.87 -7.53
C SER A 205 25.10 -32.97 -8.73
N ASP A 206 25.12 -33.53 -9.94
CA ASP A 206 24.72 -32.83 -11.17
C ASP A 206 23.19 -32.74 -11.33
N ARG A 207 22.43 -33.37 -10.42
CA ARG A 207 20.96 -33.37 -10.46
C ARG A 207 20.35 -32.20 -9.72
N THR A 208 19.22 -31.71 -10.23
CA THR A 208 18.40 -30.73 -9.52
C THR A 208 17.27 -31.38 -8.73
N LYS A 209 16.71 -30.64 -7.77
CA LYS A 209 15.56 -31.06 -6.96
C LYS A 209 14.34 -31.38 -7.82
N LYS A 210 14.10 -30.63 -8.90
CA LYS A 210 13.08 -30.94 -9.91
C LYS A 210 13.35 -32.29 -10.58
N GLN A 211 14.58 -32.55 -11.01
CA GLN A 211 14.95 -33.82 -11.65
C GLN A 211 14.87 -35.02 -10.70
N GLU A 212 15.20 -34.85 -9.42
CA GLU A 212 15.03 -35.89 -8.40
C GLU A 212 13.54 -36.11 -8.07
N SER A 213 12.74 -35.05 -8.04
CA SER A 213 11.29 -35.13 -7.81
C SER A 213 10.57 -35.80 -8.97
N GLN A 214 10.91 -35.48 -10.23
CA GLN A 214 10.34 -36.12 -11.43
C GLN A 214 10.72 -37.60 -11.54
N ALA A 215 11.90 -37.97 -11.04
CA ALA A 215 12.34 -39.37 -10.98
C ALA A 215 11.75 -40.15 -9.79
N GLY A 216 10.98 -39.48 -8.90
CA GLY A 216 10.45 -40.09 -7.68
C GLY A 216 11.49 -40.32 -6.58
N GLU A 217 12.70 -39.79 -6.72
CA GLU A 217 13.79 -39.89 -5.75
C GLU A 217 13.66 -38.84 -4.62
N TYR A 218 12.93 -37.75 -4.88
CA TYR A 218 12.58 -36.73 -3.90
C TYR A 218 11.06 -36.65 -3.69
N VAL A 219 10.59 -37.24 -2.59
CA VAL A 219 9.17 -37.32 -2.22
C VAL A 219 8.96 -36.58 -0.90
N MET A 220 8.23 -35.46 -0.93
CA MET A 220 7.92 -34.68 0.28
C MET A 220 6.60 -35.08 0.94
N THR A 221 5.64 -35.57 0.16
CA THR A 221 4.33 -36.03 0.64
C THR A 221 3.98 -37.34 -0.04
N GLN A 222 3.32 -38.26 0.68
CA GLN A 222 2.87 -39.52 0.09
C GLN A 222 1.59 -39.36 -0.75
N ASP A 223 0.72 -38.41 -0.37
CA ASP A 223 -0.62 -38.25 -0.95
C ASP A 223 -0.86 -36.88 -1.61
N GLY A 224 0.17 -36.02 -1.70
CA GLY A 224 0.09 -34.67 -2.26
C GLY A 224 0.98 -34.47 -3.49
N LEU A 225 0.94 -33.25 -4.04
CA LEU A 225 1.75 -32.88 -5.21
C LEU A 225 3.24 -33.10 -4.94
N LEU A 226 3.95 -33.61 -5.93
CA LEU A 226 5.41 -33.70 -5.91
C LEU A 226 6.02 -32.29 -5.96
N TRP A 227 7.27 -32.15 -5.51
CA TRP A 227 7.93 -30.84 -5.41
C TRP A 227 7.88 -30.07 -6.75
N HIS A 228 8.15 -30.77 -7.87
CA HIS A 228 8.15 -30.15 -9.19
C HIS A 228 6.76 -29.70 -9.65
N GLU A 229 5.70 -30.37 -9.22
CA GLU A 229 4.31 -29.99 -9.53
C GLU A 229 3.90 -28.76 -8.72
N GLN A 230 4.27 -28.71 -7.43
CA GLN A 230 4.06 -27.51 -6.60
C GLN A 230 4.85 -26.30 -7.12
N ALA A 231 6.09 -26.52 -7.57
CA ALA A 231 6.91 -25.47 -8.16
C ALA A 231 6.33 -24.96 -9.48
N ALA A 232 5.71 -25.82 -10.30
CA ALA A 232 5.01 -25.42 -11.52
C ALA A 232 3.80 -24.54 -11.23
N VAL A 233 2.99 -24.86 -10.21
CA VAL A 233 1.85 -24.02 -9.79
C VAL A 233 2.31 -22.61 -9.43
N MET A 234 3.43 -22.48 -8.71
CA MET A 234 3.98 -21.16 -8.36
C MET A 234 4.60 -20.42 -9.55
N GLN A 235 5.22 -21.13 -10.49
CA GLN A 235 5.71 -20.55 -11.74
C GLN A 235 4.57 -19.97 -12.58
N ASP A 236 3.48 -20.72 -12.75
CA ASP A 236 2.29 -20.27 -13.47
C ASP A 236 1.65 -19.06 -12.78
N ALA A 237 1.55 -19.09 -11.44
CA ALA A 237 1.06 -17.95 -10.67
C ALA A 237 1.88 -16.67 -10.92
N LEU A 238 3.20 -16.76 -10.99
CA LEU A 238 4.05 -15.61 -11.29
C LEU A 238 3.90 -15.12 -12.74
N ILE A 239 3.71 -16.04 -13.69
CA ILE A 239 3.40 -15.68 -15.09
C ILE A 239 2.04 -14.98 -15.15
N ASP A 240 1.05 -15.39 -14.38
CA ASP A 240 -0.27 -14.76 -14.38
C ASP A 240 -0.25 -13.38 -13.72
N THR A 241 0.44 -13.24 -12.57
CA THR A 241 0.49 -11.98 -11.83
C THR A 241 1.43 -10.95 -12.46
N GLN A 242 2.44 -11.39 -13.21
CA GLN A 242 3.51 -10.55 -13.76
C GLN A 242 4.34 -9.78 -12.71
N ASP A 243 4.14 -10.12 -11.43
CA ASP A 243 4.73 -9.46 -10.28
C ASP A 243 4.90 -10.48 -9.14
N PRO A 244 6.15 -10.74 -8.69
CA PRO A 244 6.41 -11.59 -7.52
C PRO A 244 5.73 -11.08 -6.24
N ALA A 245 5.59 -9.77 -6.07
CA ALA A 245 4.96 -9.19 -4.88
C ALA A 245 3.45 -9.44 -4.82
N ALA A 246 2.83 -9.75 -5.96
CA ALA A 246 1.42 -10.11 -6.05
C ALA A 246 1.15 -11.58 -5.68
N LEU A 247 2.17 -12.38 -5.41
CA LEU A 247 1.99 -13.78 -4.99
C LEU A 247 1.53 -13.85 -3.53
N VAL A 248 0.40 -14.53 -3.30
CA VAL A 248 -0.21 -14.64 -1.96
C VAL A 248 0.44 -15.74 -1.13
N TYR A 249 1.03 -15.38 0.00
CA TYR A 249 1.55 -16.31 1.01
C TYR A 249 1.57 -15.67 2.40
N ASP A 250 1.60 -16.49 3.42
CA ASP A 250 1.81 -16.10 4.82
C ASP A 250 3.30 -15.82 5.04
N ALA A 251 3.65 -14.56 5.31
CA ALA A 251 5.04 -14.12 5.43
C ALA A 251 5.77 -14.70 6.65
N ASP A 252 5.04 -15.07 7.72
CA ASP A 252 5.64 -15.57 8.96
C ASP A 252 6.04 -17.06 8.82
N THR A 253 5.23 -17.83 8.10
CA THR A 253 5.43 -19.27 7.89
C THR A 253 6.04 -19.62 6.53
N GLY A 254 6.01 -18.68 5.59
CA GLY A 254 6.36 -18.87 4.18
C GLY A 254 5.37 -19.75 3.41
N LYS A 255 4.26 -20.18 4.02
CA LYS A 255 3.28 -21.09 3.40
C LYS A 255 2.18 -20.33 2.68
N THR A 256 1.44 -21.02 1.82
CA THR A 256 0.32 -20.44 1.08
C THR A 256 -0.86 -21.39 1.07
N ASP A 257 -2.06 -20.86 1.24
CA ASP A 257 -3.34 -21.55 1.03
C ASP A 257 -4.06 -21.07 -0.24
N ALA A 258 -3.55 -20.02 -0.89
CA ALA A 258 -4.10 -19.46 -2.12
C ALA A 258 -3.86 -20.36 -3.34
N TYR A 259 -2.80 -21.17 -3.31
CA TYR A 259 -2.42 -22.05 -4.41
C TYR A 259 -2.69 -23.51 -4.08
N THR A 260 -3.69 -24.08 -4.74
CA THR A 260 -4.18 -25.43 -4.45
C THR A 260 -3.07 -26.47 -4.59
N GLY A 261 -2.85 -27.25 -3.53
CA GLY A 261 -1.87 -28.33 -3.50
C GLY A 261 -0.43 -27.91 -3.18
N VAL A 262 -0.17 -26.59 -3.09
CA VAL A 262 1.14 -26.07 -2.66
C VAL A 262 1.23 -26.14 -1.13
N SER A 263 2.19 -26.90 -0.63
CA SER A 263 2.48 -27.07 0.79
C SER A 263 3.94 -26.76 1.15
N VAL A 264 4.79 -26.51 0.15
CA VAL A 264 6.16 -25.99 0.34
C VAL A 264 6.14 -24.54 0.85
N SER A 265 7.26 -24.11 1.42
CA SER A 265 7.48 -22.67 1.62
C SER A 265 7.70 -22.02 0.25
N VAL A 266 7.02 -20.90 0.00
CA VAL A 266 7.10 -20.13 -1.25
C VAL A 266 7.79 -18.77 -1.05
N SER A 267 8.09 -18.38 0.19
CA SER A 267 8.78 -17.11 0.49
C SER A 267 10.12 -16.97 -0.24
N GLU A 268 10.86 -18.08 -0.36
CA GLU A 268 12.12 -18.13 -1.08
C GLU A 268 11.95 -17.95 -2.59
N PHE A 269 10.91 -18.56 -3.17
CA PHE A 269 10.57 -18.39 -4.58
C PHE A 269 10.24 -16.93 -4.88
N VAL A 270 9.40 -16.29 -4.06
CA VAL A 270 9.03 -14.88 -4.19
C VAL A 270 10.27 -13.98 -4.13
N ARG A 271 11.15 -14.21 -3.15
CA ARG A 271 12.40 -13.45 -2.98
C ARG A 271 13.31 -13.57 -4.21
N LEU A 272 13.57 -14.79 -4.68
CA LEU A 272 14.44 -15.03 -5.83
C LEU A 272 13.83 -14.50 -7.13
N ALA A 273 12.52 -14.60 -7.30
CA ALA A 273 11.82 -14.05 -8.46
C ALA A 273 11.94 -12.51 -8.52
N ALA A 274 11.77 -11.83 -7.39
CA ALA A 274 11.99 -10.38 -7.29
C ALA A 274 13.45 -10.00 -7.56
N GLU A 275 14.40 -10.81 -7.09
CA GLU A 275 15.83 -10.62 -7.33
C GLU A 275 16.19 -10.76 -8.81
N ALA A 276 15.67 -11.78 -9.50
CA ALA A 276 15.89 -11.98 -10.93
C ALA A 276 15.32 -10.80 -11.75
N LEU A 277 14.11 -10.34 -11.42
CA LEU A 277 13.48 -9.22 -12.13
C LEU A 277 14.13 -7.85 -11.85
N ARG A 278 14.95 -7.72 -10.80
CA ARG A 278 15.65 -6.46 -10.49
C ARG A 278 16.56 -6.01 -11.63
N GLU A 279 17.19 -6.96 -12.33
CA GLU A 279 18.01 -6.69 -13.53
C GLU A 279 17.17 -6.44 -14.79
N ALA A 280 15.91 -6.88 -14.80
CA ALA A 280 14.94 -6.64 -15.87
C ALA A 280 14.33 -5.25 -15.81
N SER A 281 14.41 -4.57 -14.66
CA SER A 281 13.96 -3.20 -14.48
C SER A 281 14.72 -2.23 -15.40
N PRO A 282 14.05 -1.19 -15.95
CA PRO A 282 14.71 -0.13 -16.72
C PRO A 282 15.89 0.53 -15.98
N GLN A 283 15.87 0.51 -14.65
CA GLN A 283 16.92 1.04 -13.77
C GLN A 283 17.78 -0.09 -13.17
N GLY A 284 18.98 -0.30 -13.71
CA GLY A 284 19.95 -1.22 -13.12
C GLY A 284 21.29 -1.21 -13.86
N GLN A 285 22.23 -0.37 -13.40
CA GLN A 285 23.65 -0.71 -13.35
C GLN A 285 24.46 0.28 -12.50
N GLU A 286 25.57 -0.24 -11.93
CA GLU A 286 26.55 0.32 -10.97
C GLU A 286 26.15 0.10 -9.50
N GLY A 287 26.86 -0.68 -8.67
CA GLY A 287 28.24 -1.14 -8.68
C GLY A 287 28.75 -1.03 -7.23
N GLY A 288 29.26 -2.10 -6.63
CA GLY A 288 29.48 -2.21 -5.18
C GLY A 288 30.64 -1.42 -4.55
N THR A 289 30.80 -1.70 -3.25
CA THR A 289 31.88 -1.39 -2.28
C THR A 289 31.81 -0.11 -1.44
N GLU A 290 31.59 -0.34 -0.14
CA GLU A 290 32.11 0.31 1.08
C GLU A 290 32.28 1.85 1.14
N GLY A 291 31.59 2.43 2.13
CA GLY A 291 32.14 3.54 2.92
C GLY A 291 31.18 4.70 3.18
N GLY A 292 30.86 4.91 4.46
CA GLY A 292 30.63 6.26 5.02
C GLY A 292 29.23 6.84 4.94
N VAL A 293 28.59 6.88 6.11
CA VAL A 293 27.53 7.78 6.60
C VAL A 293 27.19 8.99 5.70
N GLU A 294 25.95 9.08 5.23
CA GLU A 294 24.96 10.15 5.54
C GLU A 294 23.77 10.12 4.54
N ASN A 295 22.57 10.29 5.11
CA ASN A 295 21.24 10.49 4.52
C ASN A 295 21.14 10.76 3.00
N ALA A 296 20.52 9.81 2.28
CA ALA A 296 19.72 10.07 1.09
C ALA A 296 18.72 8.92 0.89
N ALA A 297 17.42 9.23 0.98
CA ALA A 297 16.34 8.30 0.69
C ALA A 297 16.48 7.74 -0.73
N SER A 298 16.68 6.43 -0.82
CA SER A 298 16.93 5.72 -2.07
C SER A 298 15.68 4.92 -2.46
N GLY A 299 14.87 5.49 -3.35
CA GLY A 299 14.15 4.84 -4.47
C GLY A 299 13.15 3.68 -4.26
N SER A 300 13.29 2.83 -3.24
CA SER A 300 12.31 1.80 -2.92
C SER A 300 11.34 2.37 -1.89
N GLY A 301 10.02 2.26 -2.10
CA GLY A 301 9.00 2.65 -1.12
C GLY A 301 9.04 1.84 0.19
N GLU A 302 10.18 1.22 0.53
CA GLU A 302 10.36 0.35 1.67
C GLU A 302 10.44 1.16 2.97
N VAL A 303 9.75 0.68 4.00
CA VAL A 303 9.79 1.21 5.36
C VAL A 303 10.07 0.08 6.36
N ASP A 304 10.82 0.38 7.39
CA ASP A 304 11.09 -0.54 8.50
C ASP A 304 9.91 -0.59 9.47
N GLY A 305 9.55 -1.81 9.85
CA GLY A 305 8.52 -2.07 10.85
C GLY A 305 8.99 -1.75 12.27
N VAL A 306 8.04 -1.45 13.15
CA VAL A 306 8.32 -1.36 14.59
C VAL A 306 8.55 -2.77 15.12
N THR A 307 9.73 -3.02 15.67
CA THR A 307 10.08 -4.31 16.27
C THR A 307 9.05 -4.73 17.33
N GLY A 308 8.46 -5.91 17.15
CA GLY A 308 7.44 -6.45 18.06
C GLY A 308 6.03 -5.87 17.86
N ALA A 309 5.81 -5.07 16.81
CA ALA A 309 4.50 -4.49 16.47
C ALA A 309 4.18 -4.57 14.96
N THR A 310 4.43 -5.73 14.36
CA THR A 310 4.24 -5.99 12.92
C THR A 310 2.82 -5.66 12.44
N VAL A 311 1.78 -5.97 13.22
CA VAL A 311 0.37 -5.69 12.86
C VAL A 311 0.10 -4.19 12.77
N SER A 312 0.60 -3.41 13.73
CA SER A 312 0.42 -1.96 13.79
C SER A 312 1.20 -1.27 12.67
N SER A 313 2.43 -1.72 12.37
CA SER A 313 3.21 -1.21 11.25
C SER A 313 2.57 -1.51 9.90
N LYS A 314 2.10 -2.74 9.67
CA LYS A 314 1.34 -3.11 8.46
C LYS A 314 0.05 -2.28 8.34
N ALA A 315 -0.65 -2.02 9.44
CA ALA A 315 -1.86 -1.17 9.42
C ALA A 315 -1.57 0.25 8.92
N VAL A 316 -0.44 0.85 9.33
CA VAL A 316 -0.05 2.19 8.85
C VAL A 316 0.33 2.16 7.37
N VAL A 317 1.10 1.17 6.92
CA VAL A 317 1.45 1.01 5.49
C VAL A 317 0.21 0.83 4.63
N ARG A 318 -0.74 -0.01 5.06
CA ARG A 318 -2.03 -0.17 4.38
C ARG A 318 -2.80 1.14 4.28
N ALA A 319 -2.88 1.90 5.37
CA ALA A 319 -3.59 3.18 5.38
C ALA A 319 -2.91 4.25 4.51
N ALA A 320 -1.57 4.30 4.52
CA ALA A 320 -0.80 5.17 3.65
C ALA A 320 -1.08 4.85 2.17
N ASN A 321 -1.01 3.56 1.79
CA ASN A 321 -1.27 3.15 0.42
C ASN A 321 -2.73 3.33 0.00
N ARG A 322 -3.67 3.16 0.93
CA ARG A 322 -5.08 3.47 0.69
C ARG A 322 -5.30 4.95 0.36
N ALA A 323 -4.64 5.84 1.11
CA ALA A 323 -4.65 7.27 0.85
C ALA A 323 -4.03 7.60 -0.52
N TYR A 324 -2.92 6.94 -0.87
CA TYR A 324 -2.30 7.04 -2.19
C TYR A 324 -3.26 6.61 -3.32
N VAL A 325 -3.91 5.45 -3.21
CA VAL A 325 -4.85 4.96 -4.23
C VAL A 325 -5.99 5.96 -4.46
N PHE A 326 -6.52 6.53 -3.38
CA PHE A 326 -7.55 7.56 -3.46
C PHE A 326 -7.05 8.85 -4.11
N ALA A 327 -5.88 9.35 -3.71
CA ALA A 327 -5.27 10.53 -4.30
C ALA A 327 -4.97 10.33 -5.80
N ALA A 328 -4.50 9.15 -6.19
CA ALA A 328 -4.26 8.77 -7.58
C ALA A 328 -5.56 8.71 -8.40
N ALA A 329 -6.69 8.28 -7.81
CA ALA A 329 -7.99 8.38 -8.46
C ALA A 329 -8.39 9.85 -8.70
N LEU A 330 -8.27 10.70 -7.68
CA LEU A 330 -8.56 12.13 -7.80
C LEU A 330 -7.66 12.84 -8.82
N ALA A 331 -6.38 12.46 -8.93
CA ALA A 331 -5.46 13.04 -9.89
C ALA A 331 -5.87 12.76 -11.34
N ARG A 332 -6.36 11.55 -11.61
CA ARG A 332 -6.85 11.13 -12.93
C ARG A 332 -8.12 11.85 -13.38
N GLU A 333 -8.98 12.26 -12.45
CA GLU A 333 -10.23 12.96 -12.77
C GLU A 333 -10.04 14.41 -13.26
N ASN A 334 -8.86 15.01 -13.07
CA ASN A 334 -8.60 16.40 -13.47
C ASN A 334 -7.71 16.55 -14.72
N GLN A 335 -7.37 15.45 -15.38
CA GLN A 335 -6.67 15.44 -16.68
C GLN A 335 -7.69 15.41 -17.83
#